data_AF-A0A848D147-F1
#
_entry.id   AF-A0A848D147-F1
#
_cell.length_a   1.000
_cell.length_b   1.000
_cell.length_c   1.000
_cell.angle_alpha   90.00
_cell.angle_beta   90.00
_cell.angle_gamma   90.00
#
_symmetry.space_group_name_H-M   'P 1'
#
loop_
_entity.id
_entity.type
_entity.pdbx_description
1 polymer ?
#
loop_
_entity_poly.entity_id
_entity_poly.type
_entity_poly.pdbx_seq_one_letter_code
_entity_poly.pdbx_strand_id
1 'polypeptide(L)'
;EATDSKGMAATRTYTFVRQETKLEFKLKQPFITDIAAKRILVTLDAVVPNGATMKIEACNNAFDASPAWEDITNHVRFNRGFLFTNTEKTAEQWGVNIRFIFEKGTAASQVIVNGFGGAFD
;
A
#
# COMPACT_ATOMS: atom_id res chain seq x y z
N GLU A 1 20.74 3.08 37.15
CA GLU A 1 21.34 2.27 38.22
C GLU A 1 21.21 3.05 39.51
N ALA A 2 20.71 2.44 40.57
CA ALA A 2 20.64 3.05 41.89
C ALA A 2 21.44 2.16 42.85
N THR A 3 22.44 2.73 43.50
CA THR A 3 23.36 2.01 44.39
C THR A 3 23.14 2.48 45.81
N ASP A 4 22.91 1.54 46.75
CA ASP A 4 22.75 1.88 48.15
C ASP A 4 24.12 2.13 48.83
N SER A 5 24.09 2.65 50.07
CA SER A 5 25.28 2.95 50.87
C SER A 5 26.08 1.71 51.30
N LYS A 6 25.63 0.50 50.95
CA LYS A 6 26.30 -0.78 51.18
C LYS A 6 26.83 -1.42 49.88
N GLY A 7 26.76 -0.71 48.75
CA GLY A 7 27.30 -1.15 47.47
C GLY A 7 26.38 -2.07 46.66
N MET A 8 25.10 -2.22 47.05
CA MET A 8 24.13 -3.01 46.29
C MET A 8 23.47 -2.13 45.22
N ALA A 9 23.63 -2.52 43.95
CA ALA A 9 23.07 -1.80 42.81
C ALA A 9 21.84 -2.54 42.23
N ALA A 10 20.77 -1.79 41.95
CA ALA A 10 19.62 -2.29 41.21
C ALA A 10 19.59 -1.71 39.79
N THR A 11 19.56 -2.59 38.80
CA THR A 11 19.46 -2.24 37.37
C THR A 11 18.10 -2.69 36.84
N ARG A 12 17.35 -1.76 36.25
CA ARG A 12 16.14 -2.05 35.48
C ARG A 12 16.42 -1.81 34.01
N THR A 13 16.29 -2.86 33.20
CA THR A 13 16.44 -2.79 31.75
C THR A 13 15.05 -2.72 31.10
N TYR A 14 14.86 -1.71 30.25
CA TYR A 14 13.68 -1.58 29.40
C TYR A 14 14.11 -1.82 27.96
N THR A 15 13.58 -2.86 27.33
CA THR A 15 13.81 -3.16 25.91
C THR A 15 12.66 -2.61 25.09
N PHE A 16 12.96 -1.68 24.20
CA PHE A 16 12.01 -1.19 23.21
C PHE A 16 12.17 -1.99 21.92
N VAL A 17 11.07 -2.43 21.33
CA VAL A 17 11.05 -3.14 20.05
C VAL A 17 10.22 -2.33 19.07
N ARG A 18 10.77 -2.04 17.90
CA ARG A 18 10.00 -1.46 16.78
C ARG A 18 9.36 -2.60 15.99
N GLN A 19 8.05 -2.55 15.82
CA GLN A 19 7.32 -3.49 14.96
C GLN A 19 6.83 -2.76 13.71
N GLU A 20 7.25 -3.24 12.55
CA GLU A 20 6.74 -2.78 11.25
C GLU A 20 5.61 -3.72 10.83
N THR A 21 4.38 -3.23 10.88
CA THR A 21 3.18 -4.04 10.64
C THR A 21 2.50 -3.76 9.30
N LYS A 22 2.82 -2.62 8.67
CA LYS A 22 2.19 -2.17 7.43
C LYS A 22 3.19 -1.47 6.51
N LEU A 23 3.12 -1.79 5.22
CA LEU A 23 3.74 -1.04 4.13
C LEU A 23 2.62 -0.51 3.25
N GLU A 24 2.49 0.81 3.14
CA GLU A 24 1.48 1.44 2.29
C GLU A 24 2.11 2.58 1.49
N PHE A 25 1.87 2.60 0.18
CA PHE A 25 2.32 3.66 -0.71
C PHE A 25 1.40 3.81 -1.92
N LYS A 26 1.45 4.99 -2.53
CA LYS A 26 0.73 5.36 -3.75
C LYS A 26 1.59 6.27 -4.61
N LEU A 27 1.18 6.54 -5.85
CA LEU A 27 1.87 7.55 -6.65
C LEU A 27 1.74 8.91 -5.98
N LYS A 28 2.88 9.60 -5.83
CA LYS A 28 2.93 10.97 -5.29
C LYS A 28 2.13 11.93 -6.16
N GLN A 29 2.20 11.76 -7.48
CA GLN A 29 1.44 12.51 -8.47
C GLN A 29 0.57 11.52 -9.25
N PRO A 30 -0.78 11.61 -9.16
CA PRO A 30 -1.65 10.87 -10.05
C PRO A 30 -1.39 11.23 -11.52
N PHE A 31 -1.75 10.34 -12.43
CA PHE A 31 -1.77 10.65 -13.86
C PHE A 31 -3.01 11.49 -14.17
N ILE A 32 -2.84 12.67 -14.76
CA ILE A 32 -3.95 13.50 -15.24
C ILE A 32 -4.48 12.91 -16.55
N THR A 33 -5.80 12.85 -16.69
CA THR A 33 -6.46 12.42 -17.93
C THR A 33 -7.59 13.39 -18.30
N ASP A 34 -7.87 13.52 -19.60
CA ASP A 34 -8.97 14.36 -20.09
C ASP A 34 -10.34 13.70 -19.88
N ILE A 35 -10.37 12.37 -19.91
CA ILE A 35 -11.56 11.53 -19.71
C ILE A 35 -11.30 10.45 -18.67
N ALA A 36 -12.37 9.83 -18.16
CA ALA A 36 -12.27 8.68 -17.27
C ALA A 36 -11.59 7.51 -17.99
N ALA A 37 -10.53 6.97 -17.38
CA ALA A 37 -9.95 5.70 -17.82
C ALA A 37 -10.99 4.59 -17.64
N LYS A 38 -11.07 3.70 -18.63
CA LYS A 38 -11.97 2.55 -18.66
C LYS A 38 -11.31 1.33 -18.07
N ARG A 39 -10.02 1.15 -18.31
CA ARG A 39 -9.29 -0.05 -17.90
C ARG A 39 -7.90 0.27 -17.41
N ILE A 40 -7.43 -0.50 -16.44
CA ILE A 40 -6.06 -0.47 -15.94
C ILE A 40 -5.47 -1.87 -15.86
N LEU A 41 -4.24 -2.04 -16.32
CA LEU A 41 -3.41 -3.22 -16.08
C LEU A 41 -2.25 -2.82 -15.18
N VAL A 42 -2.08 -3.51 -14.05
CA VAL A 42 -0.97 -3.28 -13.12
C VAL A 42 -0.19 -4.58 -12.95
N THR A 43 1.13 -4.48 -13.10
CA THR A 43 2.09 -5.54 -12.79
C THR A 43 2.87 -5.17 -11.54
N LEU A 44 3.16 -6.16 -10.70
CA LEU A 44 3.86 -5.98 -9.43
C LEU A 44 4.92 -7.07 -9.28
N ASP A 45 6.16 -6.65 -9.02
CA ASP A 45 7.24 -7.52 -8.58
C ASP A 45 7.44 -7.33 -7.07
N ALA A 46 6.94 -8.32 -6.31
CA ALA A 46 7.00 -8.30 -4.86
C ALA A 46 7.08 -9.73 -4.28
N VAL A 47 7.70 -9.84 -3.11
CA VAL A 47 7.66 -11.03 -2.25
C VAL A 47 6.66 -10.78 -1.13
N VAL A 48 5.57 -11.54 -1.13
CA VAL A 48 4.56 -11.53 -0.07
C VAL A 48 4.58 -12.88 0.64
N PRO A 49 5.17 -12.97 1.85
CA PRO A 49 5.28 -14.23 2.57
C PRO A 49 3.91 -14.71 3.10
N ASN A 50 3.80 -16.01 3.36
CA ASN A 50 2.64 -16.58 4.04
C ASN A 50 2.40 -15.89 5.38
N GLY A 51 1.13 -15.56 5.65
CA GLY A 51 0.72 -14.81 6.85
C GLY A 51 0.66 -13.30 6.64
N ALA A 52 1.22 -12.76 5.55
CA ALA A 52 1.03 -11.38 5.14
C ALA A 52 -0.14 -11.25 4.16
N THR A 53 -0.77 -10.09 4.12
CA THR A 53 -1.83 -9.75 3.16
C THR A 53 -1.33 -8.70 2.18
N MET A 54 -1.93 -8.70 0.99
CA MET A 54 -1.70 -7.72 -0.05
C MET A 54 -3.05 -7.26 -0.57
N LYS A 55 -3.23 -5.94 -0.60
CA LYS A 55 -4.38 -5.28 -1.21
C LYS A 55 -3.88 -4.17 -2.14
N ILE A 56 -4.27 -4.27 -3.41
CA ILE A 56 -3.94 -3.27 -4.43
C ILE A 56 -5.23 -2.62 -4.88
N GLU A 57 -5.26 -1.30 -4.88
CA GLU A 57 -6.43 -0.53 -5.30
C GLU A 57 -6.05 0.50 -6.36
N ALA A 58 -6.99 0.78 -7.25
CA ALA A 58 -6.87 1.85 -8.23
C ALA A 58 -8.13 2.73 -8.23
N CYS A 59 -8.00 3.97 -8.65
CA CYS A 59 -9.12 4.88 -8.90
C CYS A 59 -8.87 5.68 -10.18
N ASN A 60 -9.94 6.07 -10.86
CA ASN A 60 -9.88 6.95 -12.03
C ASN A 60 -10.30 8.41 -11.72
N ASN A 61 -10.75 8.70 -10.49
CA ASN A 61 -11.07 10.02 -9.97
C ASN A 61 -10.06 10.47 -8.89
N ALA A 62 -8.76 10.28 -9.12
CA ALA A 62 -7.70 10.47 -8.13
C ALA A 62 -7.56 11.91 -7.57
N PHE A 63 -8.13 12.90 -8.24
CA PHE A 63 -8.14 14.30 -7.80
C PHE A 63 -9.34 14.68 -6.92
N ASP A 64 -10.31 13.77 -6.77
CA ASP A 64 -11.41 13.98 -5.83
C ASP A 64 -10.86 14.07 -4.39
N ALA A 65 -11.53 14.86 -3.55
CA ALA A 65 -11.16 14.95 -2.12
C ALA A 65 -11.23 13.57 -1.42
N SER A 66 -12.12 12.70 -1.90
CA SER A 66 -12.21 11.30 -1.51
C SER A 66 -12.32 10.42 -2.76
N PRO A 67 -11.20 9.96 -3.34
CA PRO A 67 -11.23 9.11 -4.52
C PRO A 67 -11.94 7.77 -4.26
N ALA A 68 -12.60 7.25 -5.29
CA ALA A 68 -13.28 5.96 -5.25
C ALA A 68 -12.28 4.84 -5.55
N TRP A 69 -11.64 4.33 -4.50
CA TRP A 69 -10.67 3.23 -4.60
C TRP A 69 -11.36 1.89 -4.83
N GLU A 70 -11.01 1.22 -5.92
CA GLU A 70 -11.53 -0.09 -6.31
C GLU A 70 -10.48 -1.17 -6.11
N ASP A 71 -10.86 -2.33 -5.56
CA ASP A 71 -9.94 -3.45 -5.30
C ASP A 71 -9.58 -4.20 -6.59
N ILE A 72 -8.31 -4.08 -6.98
CA ILE A 72 -7.76 -4.71 -8.19
C ILE A 72 -6.81 -5.87 -7.86
N THR A 73 -6.75 -6.31 -6.60
CA THR A 73 -5.75 -7.27 -6.10
C THR A 73 -5.68 -8.55 -6.94
N ASN A 74 -6.83 -9.15 -7.25
CA ASN A 74 -6.89 -10.37 -8.06
C ASN A 74 -6.47 -10.11 -9.52
N HIS A 75 -6.77 -8.93 -10.05
CA HIS A 75 -6.36 -8.54 -11.41
C HIS A 75 -4.84 -8.42 -11.49
N VAL A 76 -4.20 -7.83 -10.47
CA VAL A 76 -2.74 -7.80 -10.37
C VAL A 76 -2.15 -9.20 -10.21
N ARG A 77 -2.69 -10.03 -9.31
CA ARG A 77 -2.20 -11.40 -9.08
C ARG A 77 -2.25 -12.29 -10.32
N PHE A 78 -3.30 -12.14 -11.12
CA PHE A 78 -3.52 -12.95 -12.32
C PHE A 78 -3.10 -12.25 -13.62
N ASN A 79 -2.42 -11.10 -13.51
CA ASN A 79 -1.95 -10.29 -14.64
C ASN A 79 -3.08 -9.99 -15.66
N ARG A 80 -4.20 -9.45 -15.18
CA ARG A 80 -5.38 -9.08 -15.96
C ARG A 80 -5.68 -7.60 -15.85
N GLY A 81 -6.28 -7.04 -16.89
CA GLY A 81 -6.83 -5.68 -16.84
C GLY A 81 -8.09 -5.63 -15.97
N PHE A 82 -8.19 -4.61 -15.12
CA PHE A 82 -9.37 -4.26 -14.35
C PHE A 82 -10.19 -3.20 -15.09
N LEU A 83 -11.50 -3.41 -15.21
CA LEU A 83 -12.42 -2.41 -15.73
C LEU A 83 -12.94 -1.56 -14.57
N PHE A 84 -12.71 -0.25 -14.62
CA PHE A 84 -13.22 0.66 -13.60
C PHE A 84 -14.75 0.65 -13.59
N THR A 85 -15.32 0.57 -12.39
CA THR A 85 -16.76 0.71 -12.18
C THR A 85 -17.14 2.13 -11.82
N ASN A 86 -16.21 2.93 -11.29
CA ASN A 86 -16.45 4.34 -11.05
C ASN A 86 -16.51 5.12 -12.38
N THR A 87 -17.63 5.79 -12.62
CA THR A 87 -17.86 6.63 -13.79
C THR A 87 -18.09 8.10 -13.46
N GLU A 88 -17.91 8.50 -12.20
CA GLU A 88 -18.16 9.86 -11.73
C GLU A 88 -16.91 10.48 -11.07
N LYS A 89 -16.83 11.82 -11.10
CA LYS A 89 -15.83 12.62 -10.37
C LYS A 89 -16.45 13.88 -9.80
N THR A 90 -15.85 14.39 -8.73
CA THR A 90 -16.21 15.67 -8.09
C THR A 90 -15.17 16.76 -8.32
N ALA A 91 -13.93 16.39 -8.64
CA ALA A 91 -12.88 17.32 -9.03
C ALA A 91 -13.05 17.84 -10.47
N GLU A 92 -12.29 18.89 -10.81
CA GLU A 92 -12.28 19.46 -12.17
C GLU A 92 -11.70 18.49 -13.20
N GLN A 93 -10.65 17.76 -12.84
CA GLN A 93 -9.91 16.85 -13.72
C GLN A 93 -10.11 15.38 -13.35
N TRP A 94 -10.09 14.51 -14.36
CA TRP A 94 -9.95 13.07 -14.14
C TRP A 94 -8.50 12.73 -13.81
N GLY A 95 -8.29 11.59 -13.17
CA GLY A 95 -6.93 11.10 -12.99
C GLY A 95 -6.82 9.72 -12.39
N VAL A 96 -5.82 8.97 -12.84
CA VAL A 96 -5.58 7.60 -12.40
C VAL A 96 -4.53 7.59 -11.29
N ASN A 97 -4.82 6.87 -10.21
CA ASN A 97 -3.82 6.53 -9.19
C ASN A 97 -3.97 5.07 -8.76
N ILE A 98 -2.89 4.54 -8.20
CA ILE A 98 -2.78 3.17 -7.70
C ILE A 98 -2.17 3.27 -6.30
N ARG A 99 -2.70 2.49 -5.36
CA ARG A 99 -2.12 2.32 -4.03
C ARG A 99 -1.92 0.86 -3.70
N PHE A 100 -0.88 0.60 -2.95
CA PHE A 100 -0.44 -0.72 -2.54
C PHE A 100 -0.43 -0.76 -1.02
N ILE A 101 -1.12 -1.74 -0.45
CA ILE A 101 -1.22 -1.95 0.98
C ILE A 101 -0.79 -3.38 1.28
N PHE A 102 0.22 -3.54 2.12
CA PHE A 102 0.66 -4.82 2.63
C PHE A 102 0.59 -4.80 4.15
N GLU A 103 0.00 -5.83 4.74
CA GLU A 103 0.01 -6.03 6.18
C GLU A 103 0.83 -7.27 6.53
N LYS A 104 1.74 -7.14 7.49
CA LYS A 104 2.65 -8.23 7.88
C LYS A 104 1.88 -9.43 8.45
N GLY A 105 0.77 -9.17 9.14
CA GLY A 105 -0.03 -10.21 9.80
C GLY A 105 0.83 -11.11 10.69
N THR A 106 0.84 -12.41 10.41
CA THR A 106 1.62 -13.43 11.13
C THR A 106 2.93 -13.80 10.44
N ALA A 107 3.31 -13.12 9.34
CA ALA A 107 4.50 -13.46 8.60
C ALA A 107 5.78 -13.23 9.41
N ALA A 108 6.64 -14.26 9.47
CA ALA A 108 7.97 -14.16 10.07
C ALA A 108 8.94 -13.38 9.18
N SER A 109 8.84 -13.54 7.86
CA SER A 109 9.69 -12.90 6.86
C SER A 109 9.22 -11.49 6.46
N GLN A 110 10.06 -10.77 5.71
CA GLN A 110 9.79 -9.44 5.19
C GLN A 110 8.86 -9.48 3.97
N VAL A 111 8.06 -8.43 3.80
CA VAL A 111 7.46 -8.07 2.51
C VAL A 111 8.51 -7.26 1.75
N ILE A 112 8.76 -7.62 0.49
CA ILE A 112 9.71 -6.91 -0.38
C ILE A 112 8.95 -6.45 -1.62
N VAL A 113 9.09 -5.18 -1.99
CA VAL A 113 8.57 -4.65 -3.27
C VAL A 113 9.77 -4.20 -4.10
N ASN A 114 10.01 -4.88 -5.21
CA ASN A 114 11.11 -4.57 -6.12
C ASN A 114 10.72 -3.51 -7.15
N GLY A 115 9.45 -3.51 -7.57
CA GLY A 115 8.92 -2.54 -8.52
C GLY A 115 7.48 -2.85 -8.93
N PHE A 116 6.87 -1.91 -9.63
CA PHE A 116 5.57 -2.07 -10.25
C PHE A 116 5.52 -1.30 -11.57
N GLY A 117 4.62 -1.70 -12.46
CA GLY A 117 4.40 -1.08 -13.76
C GLY A 117 2.98 -1.30 -14.24
N GLY A 118 2.68 -0.85 -15.45
CA GLY A 118 1.35 -1.01 -16.00
C GLY A 118 1.03 -0.05 -17.13
N ALA A 119 -0.22 -0.09 -17.55
CA ALA A 119 -0.82 0.80 -18.53
C ALA A 119 -2.32 0.97 -18.22
N PHE A 120 -2.91 2.06 -18.72
CA PHE A 120 -4.35 2.29 -18.67
C PHE A 120 -4.83 2.91 -19.98
N ASP A 121 -6.13 2.75 -20.27
CA ASP A 121 -6.82 3.27 -21.44
C ASP A 121 -8.18 3.88 -21.05
#